data_AF-A0A1H1XM08-F1
#
_entry.id   AF-A0A1H1XM08-F1
#
_cell.length_a   1.000
_cell.length_b   1.000
_cell.length_c   1.000
_cell.angle_alpha   90.00
_cell.angle_beta   90.00
_cell.angle_gamma   90.00
#
_symmetry.space_group_name_H-M   'P 1'
#
loop_
_entity.id
_entity.type
_entity.pdbx_description
1 polymer ?
#
loop_
_entity_poly.entity_id
_entity_poly.type
_entity_poly.pdbx_seq_one_letter_code
_entity_poly.pdbx_strand_id
1 'polypeptide(L)'
;MRPLLTHRDELAGDWRTGASCQNVNPDLFFPPGTAGARWAALEEVRRICQSCPVQQECLHWALRAGVTDGVWGGLTPEERRGPARASRRR
;
A
#
# COMPACT_ATOMS: atom_id res chain seq x y z
N MET A 1 14.57 -33.16 -10.20
CA MET A 1 13.69 -33.29 -9.02
C MET A 1 13.82 -32.01 -8.19
N ARG A 2 12.87 -31.08 -8.30
CA ARG A 2 12.77 -29.87 -7.45
C ARG A 2 11.62 -30.12 -6.48
N PRO A 3 11.86 -30.35 -5.18
CA PRO A 3 10.76 -30.56 -4.27
C PRO A 3 10.10 -29.22 -3.89
N LEU A 4 8.76 -29.26 -3.99
CA LEU A 4 7.76 -28.74 -3.07
C LEU A 4 7.61 -27.23 -2.91
N LEU A 5 6.49 -26.78 -3.49
CA LEU A 5 5.73 -25.59 -3.13
C LEU A 5 5.53 -25.49 -1.61
N THR A 6 5.34 -24.24 -1.16
CA THR A 6 4.46 -23.87 -0.04
C THR A 6 4.81 -24.42 1.35
N HIS A 7 5.96 -24.00 1.90
CA HIS A 7 6.17 -23.97 3.36
C HIS A 7 6.90 -22.70 3.83
N ARG A 8 6.64 -21.56 3.17
CA ARG A 8 7.12 -20.23 3.62
C ARG A 8 6.02 -19.34 4.19
N ASP A 9 4.77 -19.81 4.16
CA ASP A 9 3.59 -19.04 4.57
C ASP A 9 3.18 -19.28 6.04
N GLU A 10 3.35 -20.48 6.59
CA GLU A 10 2.82 -20.83 7.93
C GLU A 10 3.73 -20.47 9.11
N LEU A 11 4.92 -19.91 8.87
CA LEU A 11 5.79 -19.29 9.88
C LEU A 11 5.98 -17.79 9.65
N ALA A 12 5.27 -17.19 8.68
CA ALA A 12 5.38 -15.77 8.39
C ALA A 12 4.75 -14.98 9.53
N GLY A 13 5.57 -14.51 10.47
CA GLY A 13 5.16 -13.49 11.44
C GLY A 13 4.50 -12.30 10.75
N ASP A 14 3.82 -11.44 11.53
CA ASP A 14 3.10 -10.26 11.04
C ASP A 14 3.86 -9.61 9.87
N TRP A 15 3.31 -9.68 8.65
CA TRP A 15 3.95 -9.25 7.41
C TRP A 15 4.46 -7.80 7.50
N ARG A 16 3.88 -7.00 8.41
CA ARG A 16 4.32 -5.65 8.76
C ARG A 16 5.78 -5.59 9.19
N THR A 17 6.30 -6.65 9.83
CA THR A 17 7.72 -6.78 10.24
C THR A 17 8.68 -6.86 9.05
N GLY A 18 8.20 -7.24 7.87
CA GLY A 18 8.96 -7.22 6.62
C GLY A 18 8.82 -5.92 5.81
N ALA A 19 8.04 -4.94 6.30
CA ALA A 19 7.76 -3.73 5.54
C ALA A 19 8.95 -2.75 5.55
N SER A 20 9.42 -2.33 4.37
CA SER A 20 10.50 -1.34 4.25
C SER A 20 10.15 0.03 4.84
N CYS A 21 8.85 0.33 5.00
CA CYS A 21 8.37 1.60 5.54
C CYS A 21 8.42 1.71 7.07
N GLN A 22 8.82 0.67 7.80
CA GLN A 22 8.83 0.68 9.28
C GLN A 22 9.66 1.81 9.89
N ASN A 23 10.74 2.23 9.22
CA ASN A 23 11.64 3.29 9.67
C ASN A 23 11.43 4.63 8.94
N VAL A 24 10.33 4.75 8.20
CA VAL A 24 9.97 5.96 7.45
C VAL A 24 9.03 6.81 8.28
N ASN A 25 9.12 8.13 8.15
CA ASN A 25 8.20 9.05 8.82
C ASN A 25 6.74 8.71 8.44
N PRO A 26 5.87 8.36 9.41
CA PRO A 26 4.46 8.03 9.15
C PRO A 26 3.68 9.17 8.49
N ASP A 27 4.06 10.44 8.72
CA ASP A 27 3.38 11.60 8.13
C ASP A 27 3.46 11.63 6.60
N LEU A 28 4.46 10.95 6.00
CA LEU A 28 4.56 10.81 4.55
C LEU A 28 3.38 10.02 3.96
N PHE A 29 2.78 9.13 4.75
CA PHE A 29 1.63 8.33 4.35
C PHE A 29 0.30 9.08 4.56
N PHE A 30 0.35 10.28 5.18
CA PHE A 30 -0.77 11.20 5.42
C PHE A 30 -0.43 12.61 4.90
N PRO A 31 -0.27 12.78 3.58
CA PRO A 31 0.28 14.00 3.02
C PRO A 31 -0.51 15.28 3.37
N PRO A 32 0.19 16.40 3.64
CA PRO A 32 -0.44 17.68 4.02
C PRO A 32 -1.25 18.30 2.88
N GLY A 33 -2.20 19.17 3.23
CA GLY A 33 -3.29 19.63 2.37
C GLY A 33 -2.94 20.47 1.12
N THR A 34 -1.67 20.83 0.88
CA THR A 34 -1.28 21.57 -0.33
C THR A 34 -0.90 20.62 -1.46
N ALA A 35 -1.37 20.89 -2.68
CA ALA A 35 -1.21 19.98 -3.82
C ALA A 35 0.25 19.61 -4.13
N GLY A 36 1.17 20.57 -4.04
CA GLY A 36 2.60 20.34 -4.30
C GLY A 36 3.27 19.45 -3.25
N ALA A 37 3.04 19.72 -1.96
CA ALA A 37 3.60 18.91 -0.87
C ALA A 37 3.01 17.50 -0.87
N ARG A 38 1.71 17.37 -1.20
CA ARG A 38 1.07 16.07 -1.39
C ARG A 38 1.74 15.27 -2.50
N TRP A 39 1.99 15.86 -3.67
CA TRP A 39 2.64 15.14 -4.77
C TRP A 39 4.03 14.63 -4.39
N ALA A 40 4.86 15.48 -3.80
CA ALA A 40 6.22 15.10 -3.37
C ALA A 40 6.20 13.94 -2.36
N ALA A 41 5.30 13.98 -1.37
CA ALA A 41 5.14 12.91 -0.40
C ALA A 41 4.67 11.60 -1.05
N LEU A 42 3.72 11.66 -1.99
CA LEU A 42 3.25 10.48 -2.72
C LEU A 42 4.35 9.83 -3.56
N GLU A 43 5.19 10.62 -4.23
CA GLU A 43 6.31 10.10 -5.01
C GLU A 43 7.38 9.43 -4.12
N GLU A 44 7.66 9.98 -2.94
CA GLU A 44 8.52 9.34 -1.94
C GLU A 44 7.94 7.99 -1.49
N VAL A 45 6.66 7.97 -1.08
CA VAL A 45 6.00 6.74 -0.65
C VAL A 45 5.98 5.69 -1.75
N ARG A 46 5.71 6.08 -3.00
CA ARG A 46 5.74 5.17 -4.15
C ARG A 46 7.10 4.52 -4.32
N ARG A 47 8.21 5.27 -4.21
CA ARG A 47 9.56 4.71 -4.28
C ARG A 47 9.83 3.66 -3.19
N ILE A 48 9.40 3.94 -1.96
CA ILE A 48 9.53 3.00 -0.84
C ILE A 48 8.70 1.73 -1.10
N CYS A 49 7.45 1.90 -1.53
CA CYS A 49 6.55 0.79 -1.76
C CYS A 49 6.99 -0.08 -2.95
N GLN A 50 7.60 0.48 -4.00
CA GLN A 50 8.07 -0.26 -5.17
C GLN A 50 9.16 -1.30 -4.85
N SER A 51 9.99 -1.04 -3.84
CA SER A 51 11.04 -1.97 -3.39
C SER A 51 10.63 -2.81 -2.17
N CYS A 52 9.42 -2.63 -1.65
CA CYS A 52 8.95 -3.30 -0.44
C CYS A 52 8.59 -4.77 -0.71
N PRO A 53 9.18 -5.74 0.02
CA PRO A 53 8.95 -7.17 -0.24
C PRO A 53 7.52 -7.63 0.13
N VAL A 54 6.81 -6.86 0.95
CA VAL A 54 5.44 -7.16 1.43
C VAL A 54 4.39 -6.22 0.81
N GLN A 55 4.71 -5.58 -0.32
CA GLN A 55 3.83 -4.62 -0.98
C GLN A 55 2.44 -5.22 -1.28
N GLN A 56 2.41 -6.46 -1.77
CA GLN A 56 1.18 -7.12 -2.19
C GLN A 56 0.30 -7.50 -1.00
N GLU A 57 0.89 -8.05 0.06
CA GLU A 57 0.22 -8.37 1.32
C GLU A 57 -0.36 -7.12 1.99
N CYS A 58 0.42 -6.02 1.98
CA CYS A 58 -0.01 -4.72 2.48
C CYS A 58 -1.24 -4.19 1.74
N LEU A 59 -1.21 -4.22 0.41
CA LEU A 59 -2.34 -3.79 -0.43
C LEU A 59 -3.56 -4.69 -0.20
N HIS A 60 -3.39 -6.01 -0.23
CA HIS A 60 -4.47 -6.96 -0.02
C HIS A 60 -5.13 -6.78 1.34
N TRP A 61 -4.35 -6.58 2.40
CA TRP A 61 -4.89 -6.30 3.72
C TRP A 61 -5.73 -5.01 3.71
N ALA A 62 -5.21 -3.91 3.14
CA ALA A 62 -5.92 -2.62 3.11
C ALA A 62 -7.24 -2.70 2.33
N LEU A 63 -7.27 -3.44 1.22
CA LEU A 63 -8.48 -3.68 0.44
C LEU A 63 -9.50 -4.51 1.21
N ARG A 64 -9.08 -5.62 1.85
CA ARG A 64 -9.99 -6.48 2.65
C ARG A 64 -10.53 -5.77 3.88
N ALA A 65 -9.69 -4.98 4.57
CA ALA A 65 -10.07 -4.22 5.75
C ALA A 65 -10.87 -2.96 5.41
N GLY A 66 -10.97 -2.57 4.13
CA GLY A 66 -11.71 -1.39 3.70
C GLY A 66 -11.09 -0.08 4.18
N VAL A 67 -9.76 -0.01 4.29
CA VAL A 67 -9.07 1.18 4.83
C VAL A 67 -9.22 2.34 3.85
N THR A 68 -9.80 3.44 4.34
CA THR A 68 -10.15 4.64 3.56
C THR A 68 -9.10 5.75 3.60
N ASP A 69 -8.07 5.59 4.42
CA ASP A 69 -7.10 6.63 4.73
C ASP A 69 -5.69 6.17 4.41
N GLY A 70 -4.82 7.15 4.17
CA GLY A 70 -3.40 6.97 3.91
C GLY A 70 -3.05 6.12 2.68
N VAL A 71 -1.74 5.99 2.44
CA VAL A 71 -1.20 5.20 1.33
C VAL A 71 -0.87 3.78 1.79
N TRP A 72 -1.39 2.78 1.06
CA TRP A 72 -1.19 1.36 1.36
C TRP A 72 -0.75 0.63 0.08
N GLY A 73 0.32 -0.16 0.17
CA GLY A 73 0.89 -0.84 -1.00
C GLY A 73 1.27 0.10 -2.15
N GLY A 74 1.59 1.36 -1.85
CA GLY A 74 1.91 2.40 -2.85
C GLY A 74 0.69 3.07 -3.50
N LEU A 75 -0.53 2.75 -3.06
CA LEU A 75 -1.78 3.30 -3.61
C LEU A 75 -2.47 4.20 -2.60
N THR A 76 -2.91 5.37 -3.05
CA THR A 76 -3.79 6.30 -2.35
C THR A 76 -5.20 5.71 -2.16
N PRO A 77 -6.01 6.23 -1.23
CA PRO A 77 -7.40 5.79 -1.09
C PRO A 77 -8.22 5.92 -2.37
N GLU A 78 -7.99 6.97 -3.14
CA GLU A 78 -8.62 7.23 -4.43
C GLU A 78 -8.27 6.15 -5.44
N GLU A 79 -6.99 5.78 -5.55
CA GLU A 79 -6.54 4.72 -6.45
C GLU A 79 -7.05 3.34 -6.00
N ARG A 80 -7.11 3.05 -4.69
CA ARG A 80 -7.66 1.79 -4.15
C ARG A 80 -9.16 1.64 -4.42
N ARG A 81 -9.93 2.73 -4.38
CA ARG A 81 -11.36 2.71 -4.73
C ARG A 81 -11.60 2.43 -6.22
N GLY A 82 -10.57 2.57 -7.04
CA GLY A 82 -10.67 2.47 -8.48
C GLY A 82 -11.45 3.63 -9.09
N PRO A 83 -11.63 3.63 -10.42
CA PRO A 83 -12.43 4.65 -11.08
C PRO A 83 -13.86 4.58 -10.54
N ALA A 84 -14.34 5.71 -10.00
CA ALA A 84 -15.76 5.84 -9.68
C ALA A 84 -16.54 5.51 -10.95
N ARG A 85 -17.36 4.46 -10.93
CA ARG A 85 -18.27 4.17 -12.03
C ARG A 85 -19.13 5.40 -12.19
N ALA A 86 -18.89 6.19 -13.22
CA ALA A 86 -19.76 7.28 -13.59
C ALA A 86 -21.15 6.67 -13.72
N SER A 87 -22.02 6.92 -12.75
CA SER A 87 -23.42 6.63 -12.89
C SER A 87 -23.84 7.35 -14.16
N ARG A 88 -24.11 6.59 -15.22
CA ARG A 88 -24.79 7.07 -16.42
C ARG A 88 -26.09 7.70 -15.95
N ARG A 89 -26.04 8.98 -15.61
CA ARG A 89 -27.23 9.83 -15.47
C ARG A 89 -27.74 9.95 -16.90
N ARG A 90 -28.79 9.18 -17.17
CA ARG A 90 -29.63 9.34 -18.36
C ARG A 90 -30.29 10.70 -18.35
#